data_AF-F9YVB3-F1
#
_entry.id   AF-F9YVB3-F1
#
_cell.length_a   1.000
_cell.length_b   1.000
_cell.length_c   1.000
_cell.angle_alpha   90.00
_cell.angle_beta   90.00
_cell.angle_gamma   90.00
#
_symmetry.space_group_name_H-M   'P 1'
#
loop_
_entity.id
_entity.type
_entity.pdbx_description
1 polymer ?
#
loop_
_entity_poly.entity_id
_entity_poly.type
_entity_poly.pdbx_seq_one_letter_code
_entity_poly.pdbx_strand_id
1 'polypeptide(L)' 'MSENTNKLVRQYFPKGTYFEKISKEKIKEIQHKINRRPRTAKHITNTLTLKTIKSE' A
#
# COMPACT_ATOMS: atom_id res chain seq x y z
N MET A 1 10.57 1.88 -2.19
CA MET A 1 9.26 2.06 -1.50
C MET A 1 8.41 2.99 -2.34
N SER A 2 7.13 2.66 -2.62
CA SER A 2 6.28 3.49 -3.50
C SER A 2 5.49 4.53 -2.70
N GLU A 3 5.09 5.63 -3.35
CA GLU A 3 4.30 6.71 -2.73
C GLU A 3 2.97 6.22 -2.13
N ASN A 4 2.42 5.13 -2.67
CA ASN A 4 1.22 4.49 -2.12
C ASN A 4 1.46 3.89 -0.73
N THR A 5 2.67 3.38 -0.45
CA THR A 5 3.03 2.86 0.87
C THR A 5 3.11 4.00 1.90
N ASN A 6 3.61 5.18 1.50
CA ASN A 6 3.67 6.35 2.36
C ASN A 6 2.28 6.80 2.81
N LYS A 7 1.29 6.79 1.89
CA LYS A 7 -0.10 7.10 2.23
C LYS A 7 -0.70 6.11 3.24
N LEU A 8 -0.35 4.83 3.16
CA LEU A 8 -0.84 3.81 4.10
C LEU A 8 -0.28 4.02 5.51
N VAL A 9 1.02 4.26 5.63
CA VAL A 9 1.67 4.50 6.93
C VAL A 9 1.09 5.77 7.58
N ARG A 10 0.81 6.81 6.78
CA ARG A 10 0.22 8.08 7.26
C ARG A 10 -1.20 7.96 7.82
N GLN A 11 -1.93 6.89 7.51
CA GLN A 11 -3.24 6.63 8.14
C GLN A 11 -3.11 6.25 9.63
N TYR A 12 -1.96 5.71 10.02
CA TYR A 12 -1.68 5.28 11.39
C TYR A 12 -0.73 6.24 12.12
N PHE A 13 0.14 6.94 11.39
CA PHE A 13 1.10 7.89 11.94
C PHE A 13 0.97 9.25 11.22
N PRO A 14 0.12 10.16 11.73
CA PRO A 14 -0.04 11.49 11.15
C PRO A 14 1.28 12.30 11.17
N LYS A 15 1.33 13.38 10.38
CA LYS A 15 2.51 14.26 10.40
C LYS A 15 2.76 14.79 11.81
N GLY A 16 4.03 14.83 12.22
CA GLY A 16 4.43 15.22 13.57
C GLY A 16 4.39 14.09 14.60
N THR A 17 4.11 12.85 14.19
CA THR A 17 4.23 11.70 15.10
C THR A 17 5.69 11.44 15.43
N TYR A 18 6.03 11.47 16.73
CA TYR A 18 7.34 11.09 17.25
C TYR A 18 7.42 9.57 17.40
N PHE A 19 8.05 8.89 16.45
CA PHE A 19 8.17 7.43 16.45
C PHE A 19 8.92 6.87 17.67
N GLU A 20 9.79 7.67 18.29
CA GLU A 20 10.50 7.32 19.53
C GLU A 20 9.56 7.06 20.72
N LYS A 21 8.36 7.67 20.70
CA LYS A 21 7.35 7.49 21.76
C LYS A 21 6.43 6.29 21.49
N ILE A 22 6.64 5.57 20.39
CA ILE A 22 5.81 4.44 19.98
C ILE A 22 6.55 3.16 20.29
N SER A 23 5.89 2.24 20.99
CA SER A 23 6.48 0.95 21.32
C SER A 23 6.72 0.11 20.06
N LYS A 24 7.75 -0.75 20.11
CA LYS A 24 8.07 -1.65 19.00
C LYS A 24 6.93 -2.62 18.70
N GLU A 25 6.20 -3.06 19.72
CA GLU A 25 5.03 -3.93 19.56
C GLU A 25 3.93 -3.21 18.77
N LYS A 26 3.71 -1.92 19.04
CA LYS A 26 2.70 -1.12 18.33
C LYS A 26 3.05 -0.94 16.86
N ILE A 27 4.31 -0.69 16.57
CA ILE A 27 4.82 -0.62 15.19
C ILE A 27 4.58 -1.96 14.47
N LYS A 28 4.90 -3.08 15.12
CA LYS A 28 4.70 -4.42 14.57
C LYS A 28 3.22 -4.74 14.32
N GLU A 29 2.34 -4.36 15.25
CA GLU A 29 0.89 -4.50 15.08
C GLU A 29 0.38 -3.74 13.85
N ILE A 30 0.80 -2.47 13.69
CA ILE A 30 0.40 -1.62 12.57
C ILE A 30 0.96 -2.17 11.25
N GLN A 31 2.22 -2.63 11.23
CA GLN A 31 2.81 -3.30 10.07
C GLN A 31 1.98 -4.53 9.66
N HIS A 32 1.58 -5.37 10.62
CA HIS A 32 0.72 -6.51 10.32
C HIS A 32 -0.64 -6.10 9.77
N LYS A 33 -1.27 -5.03 10.30
CA LYS A 33 -2.53 -4.49 9.78
C LYS A 33 -2.41 -3.97 8.35
N ILE A 34 -1.35 -3.22 8.06
CA ILE A 34 -1.10 -2.68 6.71
C ILE A 34 -0.90 -3.83 5.71
N ASN A 35 -0.12 -4.85 6.07
CA ASN A 35 0.19 -5.98 5.20
C ASN A 35 -1.02 -6.90 4.97
N ARG A 36 -1.89 -7.07 5.97
CA ARG A 36 -3.12 -7.88 5.87
C ARG A 36 -4.30 -7.10 5.29
N ARG A 37 -4.16 -5.80 5.05
CA ARG A 37 -5.26 -4.98 4.52
C ARG A 37 -5.68 -5.56 3.16
N PRO A 38 -6.98 -5.83 2.96
CA PRO A 38 -7.46 -6.32 1.67
C PRO A 38 -7.11 -5.29 0.61
N ARG A 39 -6.28 -5.71 -0.34
CA ARG A 39 -5.95 -4.89 -1.50
C ARG A 39 -7.13 -5.07 -2.45
N THR A 40 -7.85 -3.99 -2.76
CA THR A 40 -8.72 -4.01 -3.93
C THR A 40 -7.83 -4.27 -5.13
N ALA A 41 -7.83 -5.50 -5.61
CA ALA A 41 -7.44 -5.80 -6.96
C ALA A 41 -8.52 -5.15 -7.82
N LYS A 42 -8.31 -3.89 -8.24
CA LYS A 42 -8.94 -3.46 -9.48
C LYS A 42 -8.51 -4.52 -10.47
N HIS A 43 -9.46 -5.32 -10.95
CA HIS A 43 -9.23 -6.18 -12.10
C HIS A 43 -8.49 -5.32 -13.11
N ILE A 44 -7.19 -5.59 -13.28
CA ILE A 44 -6.47 -5.07 -14.42
C ILE A 44 -7.07 -5.91 -15.54
N THR A 45 -8.23 -5.48 -16.06
CA THR A 45 -8.65 -5.92 -17.37
C THR A 45 -7.47 -5.56 -18.24
N ASN A 46 -6.87 -6.58 -18.86
CA ASN A 46 -5.69 -6.48 -19.70
C ASN A 46 -6.07 -5.74 -21.00
N THR A 47 -6.63 -4.54 -20.89
CA THR A 47 -7.20 -3.76 -22.01
C THR A 47 -6.09 -3.09 -22.82
N LEU A 48 -4.84 -3.16 -22.37
CA LEU A 48 -3.69 -2.59 -23.07
C LEU A 48 -2.83 -3.62 -23.82
N THR A 49 -3.16 -4.92 -23.81
CA THR A 49 -2.36 -5.94 -24.54
C THR A 49 -3.08 -6.57 -25.73
N LEU A 50 -4.41 -6.50 -25.84
CA LEU A 50 -5.14 -7.09 -26.97
C LEU A 50 -5.14 -6.24 -28.25
N LYS A 51 -4.71 -4.97 -28.22
CA LYS A 51 -4.59 -4.14 -29.43
C LYS A 51 -3.30 -4.39 -30.21
N THR A 52 -2.23 -4.84 -29.56
CA THR A 52 -0.93 -5.09 -30.22
C THR A 52 -0.86 -6.47 -30.87
N ILE A 53 -1.72 -7.42 -30.50
CA ILE A 53 -1.69 -8.81 -31.03
C ILE A 53 -2.62 -8.95 -32.26
N LYS A 54 -3.29 -7.88 -32.72
CA LYS A 54 -4.20 -7.88 -33.88
C LYS A 54 -3.84 -6.87 -34.97
N SER A 55 -2.62 -6.36 -34.96
CA SER A 55 -2.05 -5.57 -36.05
C SER A 55 -0.64 -6.05 -36.35
N GLU A 56 -0.53 -7.32 -36.72
CA GLU A 56 0.42 -7.95 -37.64
C GLU A 56 0.11 -9.45 -37.72
#